data_AF-A0A832HWH4-F1
#
_entry.id   AF-A0A832HWH4-F1
#
_cell.length_a   1.000
_cell.length_b   1.000
_cell.length_c   1.000
_cell.angle_alpha   90.00
_cell.angle_beta   90.00
_cell.angle_gamma   90.00
#
_symmetry.space_group_name_H-M   'P 1'
#
loop_
_entity.id
_entity.type
_entity.pdbx_description
1 polymer ?
#
loop_
_entity_poly.entity_id
_entity_poly.type
_entity_poly.pdbx_seq_one_letter_code
_entity_poly.pdbx_strand_id
1 'polypeptide(L)'
;MANVTADHVRKRLGLTPADIKDEDVMAFVAEAAAWLSSEIDRTLNYSDCTEAEANAIRNLAAIYCYCYVTGGVAVGLDFSVGDLRVSEATTKQIAFLKEQVERFITREAAFLPVTSE
;
A
#
# COMPACT_ATOMS: atom_id res chain seq x y z
N MET A 1 9.44 10.92 -13.56
CA MET A 1 9.26 10.57 -12.15
C MET A 1 7.78 10.40 -11.88
N ALA A 2 7.40 9.39 -11.09
CA ALA A 2 6.03 9.10 -10.76
C ALA A 2 5.65 9.77 -9.42
N ASN A 3 4.40 10.19 -9.30
CA ASN A 3 3.84 10.76 -8.08
C ASN A 3 2.59 9.97 -7.65
N VAL A 4 2.49 9.63 -6.37
CA VAL A 4 1.32 8.98 -5.78
C VAL A 4 0.29 10.03 -5.36
N THR A 5 -0.88 10.00 -5.99
CA THR A 5 -2.00 10.88 -5.65
C THR A 5 -3.14 10.09 -5.02
N ALA A 6 -3.94 10.76 -4.18
CA ALA A 6 -5.09 10.13 -3.52
C ALA A 6 -6.09 9.53 -4.53
N ASP A 7 -6.27 10.16 -5.69
CA ASP A 7 -7.13 9.65 -6.76
C ASP A 7 -6.64 8.29 -7.31
N HIS A 8 -5.33 8.13 -7.52
CA HIS A 8 -4.75 6.86 -7.98
C HIS A 8 -4.95 5.73 -6.97
N VAL A 9 -4.82 6.03 -5.68
CA VAL A 9 -5.01 5.07 -4.59
C VAL A 9 -6.48 4.65 -4.50
N ARG A 10 -7.40 5.61 -4.53
CA ARG A 10 -8.84 5.35 -4.46
C ARG A 10 -9.34 4.47 -5.61
N LYS A 11 -8.90 4.78 -6.83
CA LYS A 11 -9.27 4.02 -8.05
C LYS A 11 -8.87 2.55 -7.99
N ARG A 12 -7.84 2.16 -7.21
CA ARG A 12 -7.40 0.76 -7.10
C ARG A 12 -8.46 -0.16 -6.53
N LEU A 13 -9.16 0.27 -5.49
CA LEU A 13 -10.18 -0.54 -4.79
C LEU A 13 -11.60 0.01 -4.99
N GLY A 14 -11.79 0.90 -5.96
CA GLY A 14 -13.08 1.50 -6.26
C GLY A 14 -13.60 2.42 -5.16
N LEU A 15 -12.70 2.96 -4.34
CA LEU A 15 -13.05 3.94 -3.31
C LEU A 15 -13.37 5.29 -3.95
N THR A 16 -14.20 6.07 -3.29
CA THR A 16 -14.55 7.43 -3.72
C THR A 16 -14.10 8.44 -2.66
N PRO A 17 -13.99 9.74 -3.00
CA PRO A 17 -13.74 10.78 -2.00
C PRO A 17 -14.83 10.90 -0.92
N ALA A 18 -15.99 10.26 -1.11
CA ALA A 18 -17.03 10.17 -0.08
C ALA A 18 -16.72 9.10 0.98
N ASP A 19 -15.96 8.06 0.62
CA ASP A 19 -15.56 6.99 1.54
C ASP A 19 -14.39 7.42 2.43
N ILE A 20 -13.43 8.14 1.87
CA ILE A 20 -12.19 8.56 2.56
C ILE A 20 -11.69 9.91 2.04
N LYS A 21 -11.32 10.83 2.94
CA LYS A 21 -10.81 12.16 2.56
C LYS A 21 -9.39 12.08 2.01
N ASP A 22 -8.98 13.09 1.24
CA ASP A 22 -7.66 13.10 0.61
C ASP A 22 -6.55 13.19 1.66
N GLU A 23 -6.77 13.92 2.74
CA GLU A 23 -5.89 13.96 3.91
C GLU A 23 -5.64 12.56 4.49
N ASP A 24 -6.70 11.78 4.76
CA ASP A 24 -6.57 10.41 5.27
C ASP A 24 -5.85 9.49 4.28
N VAL A 25 -6.17 9.59 2.98
CA VAL A 25 -5.47 8.81 1.94
C VAL A 25 -3.99 9.16 1.89
N MET A 26 -3.64 10.44 1.98
CA MET A 26 -2.25 10.89 1.97
C MET A 26 -1.50 10.47 3.24
N ALA A 27 -2.17 10.44 4.38
CA ALA A 27 -1.62 9.86 5.61
C ALA A 27 -1.26 8.38 5.40
N PHE A 28 -2.18 7.58 4.84
CA PHE A 28 -1.89 6.17 4.52
C PHE A 28 -0.80 6.00 3.46
N VAL A 29 -0.69 6.90 2.48
CA VAL A 29 0.41 6.91 1.51
C VAL A 29 1.74 7.16 2.21
N ALA A 30 1.80 8.11 3.13
CA ALA A 30 3.00 8.41 3.90
C ALA A 30 3.39 7.24 4.82
N GLU A 31 2.42 6.63 5.51
CA GLU A 31 2.65 5.44 6.32
C GLU A 31 3.11 4.24 5.49
N ALA A 32 2.48 4.00 4.33
CA ALA A 32 2.88 2.94 3.42
C ALA A 32 4.31 3.16 2.89
N ALA A 33 4.66 4.39 2.53
CA ALA A 33 6.01 4.74 2.10
C ALA A 33 7.03 4.58 3.22
N ALA A 34 6.71 5.00 4.44
CA ALA A 34 7.57 4.84 5.61
C ALA A 34 7.79 3.37 5.96
N TRP A 35 6.73 2.56 5.97
CA TRP A 35 6.82 1.13 6.23
C TRP A 35 7.65 0.42 5.15
N LEU A 36 7.35 0.66 3.87
CA LEU A 36 8.15 0.10 2.77
C LEU A 36 9.61 0.53 2.87
N SER A 37 9.88 1.80 3.20
CA SER A 37 11.25 2.30 3.34
C SER A 37 12.03 1.59 4.43
N SER A 38 11.35 1.17 5.51
CA SER A 38 11.95 0.38 6.58
C SER A 38 12.23 -1.06 6.12
N GLU A 39 11.35 -1.65 5.32
CA GLU A 39 11.50 -3.03 4.83
C GLU A 39 12.63 -3.18 3.80
N ILE A 40 12.82 -2.18 2.95
CA ILE A 40 13.87 -2.20 1.91
C ILE A 40 15.14 -1.44 2.31
N ASP A 41 15.24 -1.01 3.57
CA ASP A 41 16.33 -0.18 4.12
C ASP A 41 16.68 1.03 3.22
N ARG A 42 15.66 1.69 2.66
CA ARG A 42 15.84 2.78 1.69
C ARG A 42 14.71 3.80 1.75
N THR A 43 15.04 5.09 1.79
CA THR A 43 14.05 6.18 1.79
C THR A 43 13.22 6.20 0.51
N LEU A 44 11.92 5.95 0.64
CA LEU A 44 10.95 6.07 -0.45
C LEU A 44 10.21 7.41 -0.39
N ASN A 45 10.28 8.17 -1.47
CA ASN A 45 9.53 9.42 -1.61
C ASN A 45 8.33 9.23 -2.54
N TYR A 46 7.12 9.23 -1.99
CA TYR A 46 5.89 9.10 -2.78
C TYR A 46 5.67 10.24 -3.80
N SER A 47 6.33 11.39 -3.60
CA SER A 47 6.30 12.54 -4.51
C SER A 47 7.34 12.45 -5.63
N ASP A 48 8.40 11.67 -5.43
CA ASP A 48 9.50 11.50 -6.39
C ASP A 48 10.03 10.07 -6.33
N CYS A 49 9.34 9.17 -7.03
CA CYS A 49 9.68 7.76 -7.06
C CYS A 49 9.62 7.19 -8.48
N THR A 50 10.22 6.02 -8.66
CA THR A 50 10.06 5.21 -9.87
C THR A 50 8.64 4.68 -9.96
N GLU A 51 8.23 4.24 -11.16
CA GLU A 51 6.91 3.64 -11.33
C GLU A 51 6.70 2.39 -10.47
N ALA A 52 7.76 1.61 -10.22
CA ALA A 52 7.70 0.42 -9.39
C ALA A 52 7.41 0.77 -7.91
N GLU A 53 8.18 1.71 -7.36
CA GLU A 53 7.99 2.22 -6.00
C GLU A 53 6.62 2.88 -5.83
N ALA A 54 6.22 3.75 -6.76
CA ALA A 54 4.91 4.38 -6.76
C ALA A 54 3.79 3.33 -6.77
N ASN A 55 3.97 2.24 -7.54
CA ASN A 55 2.98 1.16 -7.60
C ASN A 55 2.90 0.39 -6.27
N ALA A 56 4.03 0.08 -5.63
CA ALA A 56 4.05 -0.58 -4.32
C ALA A 56 3.37 0.28 -3.24
N ILE A 57 3.72 1.57 -3.16
CA ILE A 57 3.12 2.52 -2.21
C ILE A 57 1.61 2.65 -2.46
N ARG A 58 1.20 2.81 -3.72
CA ARG A 58 -0.23 2.90 -4.08
C ARG A 58 -0.99 1.65 -3.69
N ASN A 59 -0.41 0.47 -3.90
CA ASN A 59 -1.06 -0.80 -3.60
C ASN A 59 -1.25 -0.96 -2.09
N LEU A 60 -0.21 -0.68 -1.30
CA LEU A 60 -0.27 -0.78 0.16
C LEU A 60 -1.22 0.26 0.76
N ALA A 61 -1.12 1.53 0.32
CA ALA A 61 -2.02 2.60 0.75
C ALA A 61 -3.48 2.29 0.40
N ALA A 62 -3.74 1.67 -0.76
CA ALA A 62 -5.10 1.27 -1.13
C ALA A 62 -5.67 0.24 -0.15
N ILE A 63 -4.87 -0.77 0.24
CA ILE A 63 -5.27 -1.77 1.24
C ILE A 63 -5.61 -1.09 2.57
N TYR A 64 -4.79 -0.14 3.03
CA TYR A 64 -5.06 0.61 4.26
C TYR A 64 -6.36 1.42 4.18
N CYS A 65 -6.55 2.16 3.08
CA CYS A 65 -7.76 2.94 2.86
C CYS A 65 -9.00 2.04 2.86
N TYR A 66 -8.92 0.88 2.21
CA TYR A 66 -10.04 -0.07 2.17
C TYR A 66 -10.33 -0.67 3.54
N CYS A 67 -9.29 -1.03 4.30
CA CYS A 67 -9.43 -1.53 5.65
C CYS A 67 -10.09 -0.49 6.56
N TYR A 68 -9.65 0.77 6.47
CA TYR A 68 -10.24 1.89 7.20
C TYR A 68 -11.73 2.08 6.88
N VAL A 69 -12.10 2.09 5.61
CA VAL A 69 -13.51 2.28 5.17
C VAL A 69 -14.40 1.11 5.57
N THR A 70 -13.87 -0.11 5.57
CA THR A 70 -14.60 -1.32 5.97
C THR A 70 -14.69 -1.50 7.49
N GLY A 71 -14.18 -0.56 8.29
CA GLY A 71 -14.13 -0.70 9.76
C GLY A 71 -13.14 -1.76 10.25
N GLY A 72 -12.21 -2.15 9.38
CA GLY A 72 -11.07 -2.98 9.70
C GLY A 72 -9.87 -2.19 10.22
N VAL A 73 -8.78 -2.90 10.50
CA VAL A 73 -7.51 -2.33 10.94
C VAL A 73 -6.39 -2.91 10.09
N ALA A 74 -5.49 -2.07 9.59
CA ALA A 74 -4.35 -2.52 8.80
C ALA A 74 -3.06 -1.86 9.29
N VAL A 75 -2.02 -2.68 9.49
CA VAL A 75 -0.67 -2.25 9.84
C VAL A 75 0.34 -3.13 9.09
N GLY A 76 1.07 -2.53 8.14
CA GLY A 76 2.01 -3.25 7.28
C GLY A 76 1.30 -4.22 6.33
N LEU A 77 1.81 -5.45 6.26
CA LEU A 77 1.17 -6.53 5.51
C LEU A 77 0.09 -7.28 6.31
N ASP A 78 -0.09 -6.96 7.59
CA ASP A 78 -1.13 -7.51 8.44
C ASP A 78 -2.36 -6.59 8.39
N PHE A 79 -3.46 -7.08 7.82
CA PHE A 79 -4.71 -6.34 7.74
C PHE A 79 -5.89 -7.23 8.08
N SER A 80 -6.76 -6.72 8.92
CA SER A 80 -8.01 -7.33 9.33
C SER A 80 -9.16 -6.52 8.77
N VAL A 81 -9.82 -7.04 7.74
CA VAL A 81 -10.96 -6.36 7.13
C VAL A 81 -12.19 -6.52 8.04
N GLY A 82 -12.86 -5.41 8.37
CA GLY A 82 -14.07 -5.43 9.19
C GLY A 82 -15.24 -6.08 8.47
N ASP A 83 -16.21 -6.61 9.23
CA ASP A 83 -17.44 -7.30 8.78
C ASP A 83 -18.34 -6.41 7.91
N LEU A 84 -17.89 -6.12 6.69
CA LEU A 84 -18.55 -5.24 5.74
C LEU A 84 -18.47 -5.90 4.36
N ARG A 85 -19.17 -7.04 4.24
CA ARG A 85 -19.50 -7.74 2.98
C ARG A 85 -18.40 -7.66 1.93
N VAL A 86 -17.19 -8.04 2.30
CA VAL A 86 -16.05 -8.09 1.37
C VAL A 86 -16.37 -9.15 0.33
N SER A 87 -16.55 -8.73 -0.91
CA SER A 87 -16.80 -9.66 -2.01
C SER A 87 -15.55 -10.50 -2.24
N GLU A 88 -15.72 -11.77 -2.61
CA GLU A 88 -14.60 -12.67 -2.89
C GLU A 88 -13.63 -12.10 -3.95
N ALA A 89 -14.17 -11.32 -4.91
CA ALA A 89 -13.39 -10.57 -5.89
C ALA A 89 -12.47 -9.52 -5.25
N THR A 90 -12.95 -8.79 -4.24
CA THR A 90 -12.16 -7.78 -3.52
C THR A 90 -11.08 -8.45 -2.67
N THR A 91 -11.38 -9.57 -2.01
CA THR A 91 -10.38 -10.36 -1.27
C THR A 91 -9.27 -10.84 -2.20
N LYS A 92 -9.61 -11.37 -3.38
CA LYS A 92 -8.62 -11.76 -4.41
C LYS A 92 -7.80 -10.57 -4.90
N GLN A 93 -8.43 -9.41 -5.08
CA GLN A 93 -7.73 -8.19 -5.50
C GLN A 93 -6.76 -7.69 -4.42
N ILE A 94 -7.17 -7.69 -3.15
CA ILE A 94 -6.32 -7.33 -2.01
C ILE A 94 -5.15 -8.31 -1.88
N ALA A 95 -5.39 -9.61 -1.99
CA ALA A 95 -4.35 -10.62 -1.97
C ALA A 95 -3.33 -10.42 -3.12
N PHE A 96 -3.82 -10.06 -4.31
CA PHE A 96 -2.96 -9.75 -5.45
C PHE A 96 -2.14 -8.46 -5.26
N LEU A 97 -2.74 -7.42 -4.67
CA LEU A 97 -2.04 -6.18 -4.30
C LEU A 97 -0.95 -6.45 -3.26
N LYS A 98 -1.27 -7.25 -2.23
CA LYS A 98 -0.32 -7.70 -1.20
C LYS A 98 0.84 -8.47 -1.81
N GLU A 99 0.56 -9.44 -2.67
CA GLU A 99 1.60 -10.23 -3.35
C GLU A 99 2.54 -9.34 -4.18
N GLN A 100 2.02 -8.33 -4.88
CA GLN A 100 2.87 -7.39 -5.62
C GLN A 100 3.78 -6.57 -4.71
N VAL A 101 3.28 -6.16 -3.53
CA VAL A 101 4.08 -5.44 -2.54
C VAL A 101 5.15 -6.36 -1.94
N GLU A 102 4.81 -7.59 -1.57
CA GLU A 102 5.76 -8.60 -1.07
C GLU A 102 6.85 -8.94 -2.10
N ARG A 103 6.48 -9.09 -3.37
CA ARG A 103 7.44 -9.29 -4.45
C ARG A 103 8.36 -8.09 -4.64
N PHE A 104 7.83 -6.88 -4.50
CA PHE A 104 8.65 -5.66 -4.54
C PHE A 104 9.67 -5.65 -3.40
N ILE A 105 9.23 -5.88 -2.17
CA ILE A 105 10.11 -5.95 -0.99
C ILE A 105 11.15 -7.05 -1.18
N THR A 106 10.75 -8.26 -1.53
CA THR A 106 11.66 -9.38 -1.75
C THR A 106 12.70 -9.06 -2.82
N ARG A 107 12.30 -8.37 -3.90
CA ARG A 107 13.21 -7.99 -4.98
C ARG A 107 14.22 -6.94 -4.56
N GLU A 108 13.80 -5.92 -3.83
CA GLU A 108 14.68 -4.86 -3.35
C GLU A 108 15.55 -5.35 -2.18
N ALA A 109 14.99 -6.13 -1.26
CA ALA A 109 15.71 -6.73 -0.13
C ALA A 109 16.72 -7.79 -0.59
N ALA A 110 16.41 -8.58 -1.62
CA ALA A 110 17.39 -9.51 -2.23
C ALA A 110 18.56 -8.78 -2.91
N PHE A 111 18.42 -7.47 -3.18
CA PHE A 111 19.49 -6.64 -3.71
C PHE A 111 20.43 -6.12 -2.61
N LEU A 112 20.03 -6.21 -1.34
CA LEU A 112 20.93 -5.99 -0.21
C LEU A 112 21.71 -7.29 0.05
N PRO A 113 23.05 -7.29 -0.04
CA PRO A 113 23.82 -8.46 0.35
C PRO A 113 23.53 -8.71 1.83
N VAL A 114 22.97 -9.88 2.13
CA VAL A 114 22.83 -10.36 3.49
C VAL A 114 24.22 -10.31 4.14
N THR A 115 24.47 -9.30 4.97
CA THR A 115 25.62 -9.34 5.88
C THR A 115 25.12 -10.17 7.04
N SER A 116 25.20 -11.49 6.87
CA SER A 116 25.07 -12.42 7.98
C SER A 116 26.32 -12.28 8.86
N GLU A 117 26.13 -11.72 10.05
CA GLU A 117 27.04 -11.90 11.20
C GLU A 117 26.94 -13.32 11.76
#